data_AF-A0A7C3ZW82-F1
#
_entry.id   AF-A0A7C3ZW82-F1
#
_cell.length_a   1.000
_cell.length_b   1.000
_cell.length_c   1.000
_cell.angle_alpha   90.00
_cell.angle_beta   90.00
_cell.angle_gamma   90.00
#
_symmetry.space_group_name_H-M   'P 1'
#
loop_
_entity.id
_entity.type
_entity.pdbx_description
1 polymer ?
#
loop_
_entity_poly.entity_id
_entity_poly.type
_entity_poly.pdbx_seq_one_letter_code
_entity_poly.pdbx_strand_id
1 'polypeptide(L)'
;MSKNSLNLDSNFLFLSWPEDISSNYVLNEIDKFKINQLLNLFSEAVNAQSKEESATKLSQCYSILGSIETFLSCPKHLTLAGSLKQWEVYDYDSYFDVKREQTHDSPAFLIARSILMAYQTFLNLRYFNQKNPAEYPDSLFIWKRYHWLFFIFIQGNILCMLHLKKELRQDNILRVGTMLKSMSKLMLASGAAMLFAGASPSQEYQSEIRPTMMPPSVKSPEFSGIMSYDHSYIINLWNKEKGLFKLVPSVLSSAYEDFLDAHKFMALAHKFVCHKYGRNQEGSLREKRVTALENLETINNSRRKLIINSNDQLLDSDTKLILTDESEYEKYIKIGFVCYSQLLIKSLT
;
A
#
# COMPACT_ATOMS: atom_id res chain seq x y z
N MET A 1 -9.20 -34.06 -14.53
CA MET A 1 -8.33 -32.90 -14.83
C MET A 1 -9.19 -31.64 -14.87
N SER A 2 -9.42 -30.98 -13.74
CA SER A 2 -10.04 -29.65 -13.72
C SER A 2 -8.94 -28.59 -13.80
N LYS A 3 -8.97 -27.78 -14.85
CA LYS A 3 -8.22 -26.53 -14.91
C LYS A 3 -8.82 -25.60 -13.85
N ASN A 4 -8.23 -25.57 -12.66
CA ASN A 4 -8.36 -24.41 -11.77
C ASN A 4 -7.54 -23.27 -12.39
N SER A 5 -8.08 -22.63 -13.43
CA SER A 5 -7.73 -21.25 -13.70
C SER A 5 -8.06 -20.50 -12.42
N LEU A 6 -7.04 -20.00 -11.73
CA LEU A 6 -7.24 -19.12 -10.59
C LEU A 6 -8.17 -18.01 -11.03
N ASN A 7 -9.35 -18.01 -10.43
CA ASN A 7 -10.39 -17.06 -10.80
C ASN A 7 -9.84 -15.66 -10.53
N LEU A 8 -9.49 -14.93 -11.59
CA LEU A 8 -9.19 -13.51 -11.56
C LEU A 8 -10.45 -12.67 -11.27
N ASP A 9 -11.58 -13.34 -11.04
CA ASP A 9 -12.97 -12.86 -10.97
C ASP A 9 -13.29 -11.74 -10.00
N SER A 10 -12.34 -11.30 -9.14
CA SER A 10 -12.53 -10.01 -8.51
C SER A 10 -12.07 -8.89 -9.43
N ASN A 11 -13.05 -8.34 -10.15
CA ASN A 11 -12.88 -7.13 -10.94
C ASN A 11 -12.49 -5.93 -10.08
N PHE A 12 -12.73 -5.97 -8.77
CA PHE A 12 -12.51 -4.82 -7.87
C PHE A 12 -11.68 -5.19 -6.65
N LEU A 13 -10.84 -4.25 -6.18
CA LEU A 13 -10.29 -4.29 -4.84
C LEU A 13 -11.25 -3.58 -3.91
N PHE A 14 -11.70 -4.26 -2.87
CA PHE A 14 -12.48 -3.64 -1.81
C PHE A 14 -11.53 -3.09 -0.76
N LEU A 15 -11.66 -1.82 -0.40
CA LEU A 15 -10.91 -1.16 0.65
C LEU A 15 -11.85 -0.62 1.71
N SER A 16 -11.39 -0.59 2.97
CA SER A 16 -12.03 0.23 3.99
C SER A 16 -11.74 1.71 3.75
N TRP A 17 -12.55 2.60 4.30
CA TRP A 17 -12.15 4.00 4.45
C TRP A 17 -11.03 4.11 5.50
N PRO A 18 -10.02 4.99 5.29
CA PRO A 18 -8.99 5.27 6.28
C PRO A 18 -9.51 5.58 7.69
N GLU A 19 -10.65 6.26 7.78
CA GLU A 19 -11.30 6.61 9.05
C GLU A 19 -11.81 5.39 9.82
N ASP A 20 -12.11 4.30 9.13
CA ASP A 20 -12.56 3.03 9.73
C ASP A 20 -11.36 2.14 10.12
N ILE A 21 -10.14 2.56 9.82
CA ILE A 21 -8.92 1.91 10.29
C ILE A 21 -8.66 2.32 11.74
N SER A 22 -8.59 1.34 12.64
CA SER A 22 -8.47 1.56 14.08
C SER A 22 -7.34 0.73 14.69
N SER A 23 -6.62 1.32 15.64
CA SER A 23 -5.67 0.61 16.49
C SER A 23 -6.34 -0.21 17.61
N ASN A 24 -7.67 -0.18 17.70
CA ASN A 24 -8.45 -0.88 18.72
C ASN A 24 -9.85 -1.21 18.17
N TYR A 25 -9.99 -2.36 17.52
CA TYR A 25 -11.28 -2.87 17.06
C TYR A 25 -12.04 -3.54 18.19
N VAL A 26 -13.30 -3.16 18.35
CA VAL A 26 -14.20 -3.79 19.32
C VAL A 26 -14.96 -4.90 18.59
N LEU A 27 -14.57 -6.15 18.84
CA LEU A 27 -15.24 -7.35 18.31
C LEU A 27 -15.69 -8.24 19.46
N ASN A 28 -16.72 -9.05 19.24
CA ASN A 28 -17.07 -10.14 20.16
C ASN A 28 -15.99 -11.25 20.12
N GLU A 29 -15.95 -12.12 21.12
CA GLU A 29 -14.91 -13.15 21.24
C GLU A 29 -14.93 -14.17 20.08
N ILE A 30 -16.10 -14.46 19.52
CA ILE A 30 -16.23 -15.36 18.36
C ILE A 30 -15.55 -14.74 17.13
N ASP A 31 -15.82 -13.46 16.87
CA ASP A 31 -15.25 -12.73 15.75
C ASP A 31 -13.74 -12.52 15.91
N LYS A 32 -13.28 -12.22 17.14
CA LYS A 32 -11.84 -12.18 17.45
C LYS A 32 -11.17 -13.52 17.19
N PHE A 33 -11.76 -14.63 17.63
CA PHE A 33 -11.22 -15.96 17.39
C PHE A 33 -11.14 -16.25 15.88
N LYS A 34 -12.25 -15.99 15.17
CA LYS A 34 -12.39 -16.21 13.73
C LYS A 34 -11.36 -15.43 12.91
N ILE A 35 -11.20 -14.14 13.17
CA ILE A 35 -10.24 -13.31 12.43
C ILE A 35 -8.79 -13.67 12.79
N ASN A 36 -8.49 -14.03 14.04
CA ASN A 36 -7.16 -14.50 14.43
C ASN A 36 -6.80 -15.80 13.70
N GLN A 37 -7.72 -16.76 13.67
CA GLN A 37 -7.55 -18.00 12.92
C GLN A 37 -7.29 -17.73 11.43
N LEU A 38 -8.09 -16.83 10.83
CA LEU A 38 -7.94 -16.42 9.44
C LEU A 38 -6.57 -15.82 9.14
N LEU A 39 -6.11 -14.87 9.96
CA LEU A 39 -4.86 -14.13 9.73
C LEU A 39 -3.61 -14.98 10.01
N ASN A 40 -3.69 -15.92 10.95
CA ASN A 40 -2.64 -16.92 11.16
C ASN A 40 -2.53 -17.86 9.95
N LEU A 41 -3.66 -18.39 9.47
CA LEU A 41 -3.68 -19.24 8.28
C LEU A 41 -3.22 -18.49 7.02
N PHE A 42 -3.56 -17.21 6.90
CA PHE A 42 -3.04 -16.36 5.84
C PHE A 42 -1.51 -16.21 5.93
N SER A 43 -0.97 -16.02 7.13
CA SER A 43 0.48 -15.92 7.31
C SER A 43 1.18 -17.22 6.92
N GLU A 44 0.56 -18.38 7.15
CA GLU A 44 1.05 -19.65 6.60
C GLU A 44 0.94 -19.71 5.07
N ALA A 45 -0.13 -19.17 4.48
CA ALA A 45 -0.28 -19.08 3.02
C ALA A 45 0.81 -18.23 2.37
N VAL A 46 1.26 -17.16 3.04
CA VAL A 46 2.35 -16.30 2.55
C VAL A 46 3.71 -17.02 2.58
N ASN A 47 3.92 -17.89 3.57
CA ASN A 47 5.16 -18.64 3.77
C ASN A 47 5.15 -20.05 3.15
N ALA A 48 4.09 -20.41 2.44
CA ALA A 48 3.96 -21.69 1.75
C ALA A 48 5.12 -21.91 0.76
N GLN A 49 5.58 -23.15 0.63
CA GLN A 49 6.71 -23.50 -0.23
C GLN A 49 6.29 -23.66 -1.70
N SER A 50 4.99 -23.80 -1.94
CA SER A 50 4.42 -23.92 -3.29
C SER A 50 3.19 -23.03 -3.47
N LYS A 51 2.90 -22.72 -4.73
CA LYS A 51 1.70 -21.94 -5.09
C LYS A 51 0.42 -22.72 -4.76
N GLU A 52 0.43 -24.03 -4.97
CA GLU A 52 -0.70 -24.93 -4.72
C GLU A 52 -1.03 -24.98 -3.22
N GLU A 53 -0.02 -25.06 -2.37
CA GLU A 53 -0.18 -24.97 -0.92
C GLU A 53 -0.73 -23.59 -0.51
N SER A 54 -0.16 -22.51 -1.05
CA SER A 54 -0.63 -21.15 -0.79
C SER A 54 -2.10 -20.97 -1.20
N ALA A 55 -2.49 -21.45 -2.38
CA ALA A 55 -3.87 -21.40 -2.88
C ALA A 55 -4.84 -22.21 -2.02
N THR A 56 -4.40 -23.37 -1.52
CA THR A 56 -5.21 -24.20 -0.61
C THR A 56 -5.49 -23.45 0.70
N LYS A 57 -4.47 -22.84 1.30
CA LYS A 57 -4.62 -22.05 2.52
C LYS A 57 -5.48 -20.80 2.31
N LEU A 58 -5.33 -20.12 1.17
CA LEU A 58 -6.19 -18.98 0.80
C LEU A 58 -7.66 -19.38 0.64
N SER A 59 -7.94 -20.52 0.02
CA SER A 59 -9.31 -21.05 -0.07
C SER A 59 -9.93 -21.28 1.31
N GLN A 60 -9.15 -21.84 2.24
CA GLN A 60 -9.56 -21.99 3.64
C GLN A 60 -9.77 -20.63 4.32
N CYS A 61 -8.91 -19.64 4.09
CA CYS A 61 -9.12 -18.27 4.60
C CYS A 61 -10.45 -17.68 4.12
N TYR A 62 -10.79 -17.83 2.84
CA TYR A 62 -12.08 -17.37 2.30
C TYR A 62 -13.27 -18.13 2.90
N SER A 63 -13.13 -19.43 3.13
CA SER A 63 -14.15 -20.23 3.83
C SER A 63 -14.36 -19.76 5.27
N ILE A 64 -13.28 -19.41 5.99
CA ILE A 64 -13.39 -18.83 7.33
C ILE A 64 -14.03 -17.46 7.23
N LEU A 65 -13.58 -16.59 6.34
CA LEU A 65 -14.11 -15.23 6.17
C LEU A 65 -15.64 -15.26 5.99
N GLY A 66 -16.12 -16.11 5.09
CA GLY A 66 -17.52 -16.18 4.70
C GLY A 66 -17.97 -14.92 3.95
N SER A 67 -19.28 -14.71 3.88
CA SER A 67 -19.86 -13.47 3.36
C SER A 67 -19.71 -12.34 4.37
N ILE A 68 -19.31 -11.17 3.90
CA ILE A 68 -19.30 -9.94 4.70
C ILE A 68 -20.42 -9.04 4.17
N GLU A 69 -21.35 -8.68 5.04
CA GLU A 69 -22.34 -7.66 4.72
C GLU A 69 -21.65 -6.29 4.69
N THR A 70 -21.77 -5.63 3.54
CA THR A 70 -21.15 -4.34 3.29
C THR A 70 -22.17 -3.41 2.66
N PHE A 71 -21.97 -2.11 2.87
CA PHE A 71 -22.78 -1.07 2.24
C PHE A 71 -21.88 0.02 1.68
N LEU A 72 -22.41 0.72 0.66
CA LEU A 72 -21.75 1.88 0.10
C LEU A 72 -21.79 3.02 1.13
N SER A 73 -20.61 3.58 1.39
CA SER A 73 -20.42 4.56 2.46
C SER A 73 -21.13 5.89 2.20
N CYS A 74 -21.47 6.58 3.29
CA CYS A 74 -21.97 7.95 3.29
C CYS A 74 -20.83 8.95 2.98
N PRO A 75 -21.05 10.02 2.21
CA PRO A 75 -20.02 11.01 1.83
C PRO A 75 -19.26 11.73 2.97
N LYS A 76 -19.61 11.49 4.25
CA LYS A 76 -19.06 12.20 5.42
C LYS A 76 -17.54 12.02 5.58
N HIS A 77 -16.97 10.91 5.10
CA HIS A 77 -15.54 10.59 5.25
C HIS A 77 -14.62 11.57 4.52
N LEU A 78 -15.05 12.10 3.37
CA LEU A 78 -14.21 12.92 2.48
C LEU A 78 -13.88 14.33 3.03
N THR A 79 -14.36 14.68 4.22
CA THR A 79 -14.12 15.99 4.84
C THR A 79 -12.77 16.09 5.55
N LEU A 80 -12.07 14.97 5.79
CA LEU A 80 -10.89 14.92 6.67
C LEU A 80 -9.54 14.87 5.95
N ALA A 81 -9.49 14.50 4.67
CA ALA A 81 -8.22 14.26 3.96
C ALA A 81 -7.76 15.39 3.01
N GLY A 82 -8.01 16.65 3.35
CA GLY A 82 -7.37 17.80 2.70
C GLY A 82 -8.15 18.38 1.51
N SER A 83 -7.43 18.92 0.52
CA SER A 83 -7.99 19.70 -0.59
C SER A 83 -8.63 18.87 -1.72
N LEU A 84 -8.68 17.54 -1.58
CA LEU A 84 -9.24 16.66 -2.62
C LEU A 84 -10.75 16.79 -2.68
N LYS A 85 -11.28 16.91 -3.90
CA LYS A 85 -12.72 16.87 -4.14
C LYS A 85 -13.19 15.43 -4.19
N GLN A 86 -14.40 15.18 -3.70
CA GLN A 86 -15.03 13.87 -3.71
C GLN A 86 -14.98 13.16 -5.07
N TRP A 87 -15.23 13.88 -6.15
CA TRP A 87 -15.23 13.30 -7.49
C TRP A 87 -13.83 12.91 -7.98
N GLU A 88 -12.77 13.56 -7.51
CA GLU A 88 -11.38 13.21 -7.85
C GLU A 88 -11.01 11.86 -7.22
N VAL A 89 -11.46 11.63 -5.98
CA VAL A 89 -11.30 10.35 -5.28
C VAL A 89 -12.04 9.24 -6.03
N TYR A 90 -13.29 9.47 -6.43
CA TYR A 90 -14.07 8.46 -7.17
C TYR A 90 -13.51 8.19 -8.56
N ASP A 91 -13.01 9.20 -9.26
CA ASP A 91 -12.37 9.04 -10.56
C ASP A 91 -11.08 8.21 -10.43
N TYR A 92 -10.29 8.46 -9.38
CA TYR A 92 -9.09 7.68 -9.06
C TYR A 92 -9.39 6.24 -8.68
N ASP A 93 -10.32 6.01 -7.75
CA ASP A 93 -10.73 4.67 -7.34
C ASP A 93 -11.33 3.91 -8.53
N SER A 94 -12.16 4.55 -9.36
CA SER A 94 -12.74 3.93 -10.56
C SER A 94 -11.67 3.53 -11.57
N TYR A 95 -10.65 4.36 -11.81
CA TYR A 95 -9.56 4.01 -12.73
C TYR A 95 -8.81 2.76 -12.25
N PHE A 96 -8.56 2.64 -10.94
CA PHE A 96 -7.86 1.50 -10.37
C PHE A 96 -8.76 0.33 -10.00
N ASP A 97 -10.04 0.34 -10.39
CA ASP A 97 -10.99 -0.71 -10.05
C ASP A 97 -11.06 -0.94 -8.52
N VAL A 98 -11.13 0.14 -7.74
CA VAL A 98 -11.25 0.14 -6.29
C VAL A 98 -12.68 0.48 -5.88
N LYS A 99 -13.21 -0.24 -4.89
CA LYS A 99 -14.47 0.09 -4.21
C LYS A 99 -14.21 0.30 -2.73
N ARG A 100 -14.71 1.41 -2.19
CA ARG A 100 -14.66 1.68 -0.76
C ARG A 100 -15.97 1.32 -0.10
N GLU A 101 -15.90 0.42 0.85
CA GLU A 101 -17.07 -0.15 1.53
C GLU A 101 -16.97 0.05 3.04
N GLN A 102 -18.11 -0.08 3.70
CA GLN A 102 -18.22 -0.09 5.15
C GLN A 102 -18.95 -1.34 5.62
N THR A 103 -18.68 -1.69 6.87
CA THR A 103 -19.37 -2.74 7.61
C THR A 103 -20.01 -2.10 8.84
N HIS A 104 -21.15 -2.61 9.30
CA HIS A 104 -21.82 -2.04 10.47
C HIS A 104 -20.96 -2.15 11.74
N ASP A 105 -20.38 -3.33 12.01
CA ASP A 105 -19.70 -3.59 13.29
C ASP A 105 -18.30 -4.21 13.18
N SER A 106 -17.83 -4.57 11.97
CA SER A 106 -16.59 -5.35 11.84
C SER A 106 -15.64 -4.92 10.72
N PRO A 107 -15.09 -3.68 10.74
CA PRO A 107 -14.18 -3.20 9.69
C PRO A 107 -12.92 -4.06 9.55
N ALA A 108 -12.53 -4.78 10.61
CA ALA A 108 -11.41 -5.71 10.60
C ALA A 108 -11.58 -6.86 9.59
N PHE A 109 -12.81 -7.41 9.41
CA PHE A 109 -13.05 -8.45 8.40
C PHE A 109 -12.94 -7.90 6.97
N LEU A 110 -13.38 -6.65 6.74
CA LEU A 110 -13.21 -5.99 5.45
C LEU A 110 -11.73 -5.83 5.12
N ILE A 111 -10.91 -5.36 6.07
CA ILE A 111 -9.46 -5.25 5.90
C ILE A 111 -8.82 -6.62 5.65
N ALA A 112 -9.22 -7.65 6.39
CA ALA A 112 -8.74 -9.02 6.18
C ALA A 112 -9.06 -9.51 4.76
N ARG A 113 -10.27 -9.25 4.25
CA ARG A 113 -10.66 -9.53 2.85
C ARG A 113 -9.73 -8.83 1.87
N SER A 114 -9.48 -7.53 2.06
CA SER A 114 -8.62 -6.72 1.19
C SER A 114 -7.19 -7.27 1.13
N ILE A 115 -6.64 -7.68 2.28
CA ILE A 115 -5.32 -8.31 2.40
C ILE A 115 -5.26 -9.63 1.60
N LEU A 116 -6.25 -10.51 1.78
CA LEU A 116 -6.34 -11.79 1.07
C LEU A 116 -6.39 -11.60 -0.44
N MET A 117 -7.25 -10.68 -0.91
CA MET A 117 -7.45 -10.40 -2.33
C MET A 117 -6.18 -9.84 -2.98
N ALA A 118 -5.50 -8.92 -2.32
CA ALA A 118 -4.26 -8.35 -2.85
C ALA A 118 -3.12 -9.39 -2.88
N TYR A 119 -3.00 -10.27 -1.89
CA TYR A 119 -2.00 -11.33 -1.93
C TYR A 119 -2.31 -12.39 -3.00
N GLN A 120 -3.58 -12.77 -3.18
CA GLN A 120 -3.98 -13.64 -4.27
C GLN A 120 -3.66 -13.01 -5.63
N THR A 121 -3.91 -11.70 -5.77
CA THR A 121 -3.54 -10.93 -6.97
C THR A 121 -2.03 -10.99 -7.22
N PHE A 122 -1.22 -10.81 -6.18
CA PHE A 122 0.24 -10.94 -6.26
C PHE A 122 0.68 -12.32 -6.76
N LEU A 123 0.14 -13.41 -6.18
CA LEU A 123 0.45 -14.78 -6.60
C LEU A 123 0.10 -15.04 -8.07
N ASN A 124 -1.01 -14.47 -8.53
CA ASN A 124 -1.43 -14.60 -9.93
C ASN A 124 -0.47 -13.88 -10.86
N LEU A 125 -0.11 -12.64 -10.57
CA LEU A 125 0.86 -11.85 -11.35
C LEU A 125 2.21 -12.56 -11.46
N ARG A 126 2.73 -13.11 -10.36
CA ARG A 126 4.02 -13.84 -10.36
C ARG A 126 3.96 -15.13 -11.16
N TYR A 127 2.83 -15.84 -11.14
CA TYR A 127 2.68 -17.07 -11.90
C TYR A 127 2.68 -16.85 -13.41
N PHE A 128 1.95 -15.83 -13.90
CA PHE A 128 1.93 -15.53 -15.33
C PHE A 128 3.32 -15.15 -15.85
N ASN A 129 4.09 -14.40 -15.04
CA ASN A 129 5.47 -14.06 -15.36
C ASN A 129 6.38 -15.29 -15.54
N GLN A 130 6.12 -16.37 -14.80
CA GLN A 130 6.99 -17.55 -14.80
C GLN A 130 6.62 -18.62 -15.84
N LYS A 131 5.33 -18.84 -16.14
CA LYS A 131 4.90 -20.02 -16.91
C LYS A 131 4.44 -19.75 -18.34
N ASN A 132 3.99 -18.55 -18.70
CA ASN A 132 3.40 -18.34 -20.03
C ASN A 132 3.55 -16.89 -20.56
N PRO A 133 4.74 -16.51 -21.08
CA PRO A 133 4.99 -15.15 -21.59
C PRO A 133 4.05 -14.72 -22.73
N ALA A 134 3.48 -15.68 -23.47
CA ALA A 134 2.53 -15.42 -24.55
C ALA A 134 1.09 -15.11 -24.07
N GLU A 135 0.77 -15.45 -22.82
CA GLU A 135 -0.49 -15.09 -22.13
C GLU A 135 -0.22 -14.08 -21.00
N TYR A 136 0.87 -13.32 -21.11
CA TYR A 136 1.21 -12.31 -20.13
C TYR A 136 0.06 -11.27 -20.06
N PRO A 137 -0.45 -10.95 -18.86
CA PRO A 137 -1.48 -9.93 -18.72
C PRO A 137 -1.00 -8.63 -19.36
N ASP A 138 -1.94 -7.86 -19.92
CA ASP A 138 -1.58 -6.58 -20.52
C ASP A 138 -0.93 -5.64 -19.48
N SER A 139 -0.12 -4.70 -19.97
CA SER A 139 0.64 -3.79 -19.10
C SER A 139 -0.24 -2.89 -18.24
N LEU A 140 -1.41 -2.48 -18.71
CA LEU A 140 -2.40 -1.74 -17.92
C LEU A 140 -2.98 -2.60 -16.79
N PHE A 141 -3.24 -3.88 -17.02
CA PHE A 141 -3.66 -4.80 -15.97
C PHE A 141 -2.60 -4.89 -14.87
N ILE A 142 -1.35 -5.13 -15.24
CA ILE A 142 -0.22 -5.22 -14.30
C ILE A 142 -0.05 -3.92 -13.53
N TRP A 143 -0.11 -2.78 -14.23
CA TRP A 143 -0.07 -1.45 -13.65
C TRP A 143 -1.12 -1.30 -12.56
N LYS A 144 -2.40 -1.57 -12.86
CA LYS A 144 -3.48 -1.44 -11.88
C LYS A 144 -3.33 -2.40 -10.70
N ARG A 145 -2.98 -3.66 -10.95
CA ARG A 145 -2.92 -4.68 -9.91
C ARG A 145 -1.74 -4.51 -8.95
N TYR A 146 -0.59 -4.00 -9.39
CA TYR A 146 0.48 -3.64 -8.44
C TYR A 146 0.15 -2.37 -7.63
N HIS A 147 -0.69 -1.46 -8.15
CA HIS A 147 -1.22 -0.36 -7.34
C HIS A 147 -2.15 -0.86 -6.23
N TRP A 148 -2.88 -1.97 -6.42
CA TRP A 148 -3.67 -2.58 -5.35
C TRP A 148 -2.81 -2.96 -4.15
N LEU A 149 -1.66 -3.58 -4.40
CA LEU A 149 -0.70 -3.92 -3.35
C LEU A 149 -0.23 -2.66 -2.61
N PHE A 150 0.10 -1.60 -3.34
CA PHE A 150 0.48 -0.32 -2.75
C PHE A 150 -0.61 0.25 -1.84
N PHE A 151 -1.89 0.23 -2.26
CA PHE A 151 -3.00 0.73 -1.42
C PHE A 151 -3.12 -0.05 -0.11
N ILE A 152 -3.00 -1.38 -0.15
CA ILE A 152 -2.99 -2.22 1.05
C ILE A 152 -1.85 -1.85 1.99
N PHE A 153 -0.64 -1.65 1.48
CA PHE A 153 0.50 -1.28 2.33
C PHE A 153 0.40 0.15 2.89
N ILE A 154 -0.28 1.07 2.19
CA ILE A 154 -0.64 2.37 2.78
C ILE A 154 -1.59 2.19 3.96
N GLN A 155 -2.65 1.39 3.82
CA GLN A 155 -3.59 1.14 4.93
C GLN A 155 -2.90 0.49 6.13
N GLY A 156 -1.94 -0.41 5.90
CA GLY A 156 -1.06 -0.92 6.96
C GLY A 156 -0.23 0.17 7.63
N ASN A 157 0.33 1.12 6.86
CA ASN A 157 1.09 2.23 7.42
C ASN A 157 0.20 3.22 8.20
N ILE A 158 -1.04 3.44 7.76
CA ILE A 158 -2.03 4.21 8.52
C ILE A 158 -2.24 3.55 9.89
N LEU A 159 -2.47 2.23 9.92
CA LEU A 159 -2.64 1.49 11.17
C LEU A 159 -1.41 1.60 12.08
N CYS A 160 -0.20 1.47 11.52
CA CYS A 160 1.05 1.69 12.28
C CYS A 160 1.12 3.09 12.88
N MET A 161 0.76 4.14 12.14
CA MET A 161 0.79 5.52 12.65
C MET A 161 -0.17 5.72 13.82
N LEU A 162 -1.37 5.12 13.75
CA LEU A 162 -2.34 5.17 14.84
C LEU A 162 -1.81 4.50 16.11
N HIS A 163 -1.19 3.32 15.98
CA HIS A 163 -0.52 2.64 17.09
C HIS A 163 0.69 3.42 17.60
N LEU A 164 1.59 3.87 16.73
CA LEU A 164 2.80 4.61 17.12
C LEU A 164 2.45 5.82 17.99
N LYS A 165 1.44 6.59 17.58
CA LYS A 165 0.93 7.72 18.34
C LYS A 165 0.42 7.32 19.73
N LYS A 166 -0.36 6.24 19.82
CA LYS A 166 -0.89 5.72 21.09
C LYS A 166 0.26 5.28 22.01
N GLU A 167 1.18 4.50 21.48
CA GLU A 167 2.25 3.85 22.26
C GLU A 167 3.33 4.85 22.71
N LEU A 168 3.65 5.87 21.90
CA LEU A 168 4.52 6.98 22.33
C LEU A 168 3.92 7.78 23.50
N ARG A 169 2.59 7.94 23.55
CA ARG A 169 1.91 8.62 24.66
C ARG A 169 1.83 7.79 25.94
N GLN A 170 2.01 6.48 25.81
CA GLN A 170 1.98 5.52 26.91
C GLN A 170 3.40 5.10 27.34
N ASP A 171 4.44 5.74 26.79
CA ASP A 171 5.85 5.42 27.02
C ASP A 171 6.18 3.93 26.80
N ASN A 172 5.46 3.26 25.89
CA ASN A 172 5.64 1.84 25.63
C ASN A 172 6.75 1.61 24.61
N ILE A 173 7.99 1.78 25.06
CA ILE A 173 9.20 1.74 24.22
C ILE A 173 9.26 0.48 23.34
N LEU A 174 8.92 -0.69 23.89
CA LEU A 174 8.93 -1.95 23.15
C LEU A 174 7.94 -1.93 21.96
N ARG A 175 6.73 -1.41 22.18
CA ARG A 175 5.72 -1.30 21.12
C ARG A 175 6.04 -0.21 20.11
N VAL A 176 6.62 0.91 20.54
CA VAL A 176 7.14 1.95 19.64
C VAL A 176 8.17 1.36 18.68
N GLY A 177 9.16 0.63 19.19
CA GLY A 177 10.17 -0.04 18.35
C GLY A 177 9.55 -1.06 17.39
N THR A 178 8.50 -1.76 17.81
CA THR A 178 7.75 -2.67 16.93
C THR A 178 7.05 -1.91 15.81
N MET A 179 6.42 -0.76 16.09
CA MET A 179 5.73 0.03 15.07
C MET A 179 6.70 0.61 14.05
N LEU A 180 7.86 1.12 14.46
CA LEU A 180 8.89 1.60 13.52
C LEU A 180 9.35 0.49 12.57
N LYS A 181 9.62 -0.70 13.09
CA LYS A 181 9.99 -1.87 12.27
C LYS A 181 8.86 -2.29 11.32
N SER A 182 7.62 -2.24 11.78
CA SER A 182 6.46 -2.56 10.95
C SER A 182 6.24 -1.54 9.83
N MET A 183 6.36 -0.24 10.12
CA MET A 183 6.32 0.82 9.11
C MET A 183 7.42 0.62 8.07
N SER A 184 8.63 0.29 8.51
CA SER A 184 9.78 0.02 7.63
C SER A 184 9.44 -1.09 6.63
N LYS A 185 8.95 -2.22 7.13
CA LYS A 185 8.54 -3.37 6.29
C LYS A 185 7.47 -3.01 5.27
N LEU A 186 6.46 -2.25 5.67
CA LEU A 186 5.37 -1.83 4.79
C LEU A 186 5.81 -0.77 3.76
N MET A 187 6.77 0.09 4.10
CA MET A 187 7.39 1.03 3.16
C MET A 187 8.27 0.32 2.12
N LEU A 188 9.05 -0.67 2.54
CA LEU A 188 9.80 -1.53 1.61
C LEU A 188 8.84 -2.26 0.66
N ALA A 189 7.75 -2.83 1.18
CA ALA A 189 6.72 -3.48 0.38
C ALA A 189 6.02 -2.50 -0.59
N SER A 190 5.74 -1.26 -0.14
CA SER A 190 5.21 -0.19 -1.00
C SER A 190 6.17 0.15 -2.15
N GLY A 191 7.46 0.30 -1.87
CA GLY A 191 8.48 0.55 -2.88
C GLY A 191 8.60 -0.60 -3.88
N ALA A 192 8.61 -1.85 -3.40
CA ALA A 192 8.62 -3.04 -4.24
C ALA A 192 7.38 -3.11 -5.16
N ALA A 193 6.19 -2.77 -4.64
CA ALA A 193 4.97 -2.71 -5.45
C ALA A 193 5.06 -1.67 -6.56
N MET A 194 5.64 -0.49 -6.30
CA MET A 194 5.90 0.53 -7.33
C MET A 194 6.87 0.02 -8.39
N LEU A 195 7.97 -0.62 -7.99
CA LEU A 195 8.97 -1.14 -8.93
C LEU A 195 8.36 -2.21 -9.84
N PHE A 196 7.54 -3.10 -9.30
CA PHE A 196 6.79 -4.08 -10.11
C PHE A 196 5.75 -3.43 -11.03
N ALA A 197 5.00 -2.43 -10.55
CA ALA A 197 4.08 -1.67 -11.41
C ALA A 197 4.82 -0.98 -12.57
N GLY A 198 6.05 -0.53 -12.31
CA GLY A 198 6.95 0.07 -13.28
C GLY A 198 7.76 -0.91 -14.11
N ALA A 199 7.46 -2.22 -14.08
CA ALA A 199 8.24 -3.23 -14.80
C ALA A 199 8.05 -3.13 -16.32
N SER A 200 6.88 -2.69 -16.79
CA SER A 200 6.55 -2.56 -18.22
C SER A 200 7.54 -1.69 -19.00
N PRO A 201 7.83 -2.01 -20.28
CA PRO A 201 8.62 -1.18 -21.17
C PRO A 201 8.08 0.24 -21.30
N SER A 202 8.96 1.22 -21.51
CA SER A 202 8.54 2.62 -21.61
C SER A 202 7.61 2.90 -22.79
N GLN A 203 7.75 2.13 -23.87
CA GLN A 203 6.85 2.22 -25.03
C GLN A 203 5.42 1.83 -24.65
N GLU A 204 5.21 0.68 -24.00
CA GLU A 204 3.88 0.21 -23.58
C GLU A 204 3.24 1.18 -22.58
N TYR A 205 4.02 1.77 -21.67
CA TYR A 205 3.50 2.83 -20.80
C TYR A 205 2.96 4.01 -21.60
N GLN A 206 3.68 4.46 -22.64
CA GLN A 206 3.27 5.62 -23.44
C GLN A 206 2.10 5.32 -24.38
N SER A 207 2.04 4.12 -24.97
CA SER A 207 1.01 3.75 -25.94
C SER A 207 -0.25 3.16 -25.31
N GLU A 208 -0.15 2.51 -24.15
CA GLU A 208 -1.26 1.75 -23.55
C GLU A 208 -1.72 2.33 -22.20
N ILE A 209 -0.78 2.61 -21.29
CA ILE A 209 -1.14 2.98 -19.91
C ILE A 209 -1.47 4.48 -19.81
N ARG A 210 -0.53 5.35 -20.18
CA ARG A 210 -0.63 6.81 -20.04
C ARG A 210 -1.87 7.40 -20.72
N PRO A 211 -2.28 6.99 -21.94
CA PRO A 211 -3.49 7.53 -22.56
C PRO A 211 -4.75 7.26 -21.74
N THR A 212 -4.81 6.15 -21.01
CA THR A 212 -5.97 5.81 -20.16
C THR A 212 -6.05 6.63 -18.87
N MET A 213 -4.96 7.29 -18.46
CA MET A 213 -4.92 8.24 -17.34
C MET A 213 -5.19 9.69 -17.78
N MET A 214 -5.68 9.90 -18.99
CA MET A 214 -6.01 11.23 -19.53
C MET A 214 -7.50 11.29 -19.95
N PRO A 215 -8.11 12.48 -20.00
CA PRO A 215 -9.44 12.63 -20.56
C PRO A 215 -9.51 12.15 -22.04
N PRO A 216 -10.61 11.49 -22.45
CA PRO A 216 -11.84 11.26 -21.71
C PRO A 216 -11.87 9.96 -20.86
N SER A 217 -10.79 9.16 -20.84
CA SER A 217 -10.73 7.89 -20.09
C SER A 217 -10.86 8.08 -18.57
N VAL A 218 -10.40 9.23 -18.08
CA VAL A 218 -10.65 9.73 -16.72
C VAL A 218 -11.21 11.15 -16.81
N LYS A 219 -11.94 11.59 -15.78
CA LYS A 219 -12.48 12.96 -15.73
C LYS A 219 -11.42 13.98 -15.33
N SER A 220 -10.45 13.56 -14.53
CA SER A 220 -9.43 14.43 -13.94
C SER A 220 -8.36 14.80 -14.98
N PRO A 221 -8.16 16.09 -15.31
CA PRO A 221 -7.14 16.52 -16.27
C PRO A 221 -5.71 16.35 -15.75
N GLU A 222 -5.55 16.24 -14.43
CA GLU A 222 -4.27 16.16 -13.72
C GLU A 222 -4.12 14.85 -12.92
N PHE A 223 -4.64 13.75 -13.48
CA PHE A 223 -4.68 12.44 -12.83
C PHE A 223 -3.32 12.04 -12.27
N SER A 224 -3.26 11.75 -10.97
CA SER A 224 -2.00 11.44 -10.30
C SER A 224 -2.23 10.77 -8.94
N GLY A 225 -1.17 10.14 -8.42
CA GLY A 225 -1.22 9.43 -7.13
C GLY A 225 -1.62 10.29 -5.93
N ILE A 226 -1.58 11.62 -6.03
CA ILE A 226 -2.09 12.50 -4.97
C ILE A 226 -3.62 12.45 -4.82
N MET A 227 -4.34 11.98 -5.85
CA MET A 227 -5.79 11.78 -5.80
C MET A 227 -6.18 10.48 -5.05
N SER A 228 -5.21 9.62 -4.72
CA SER A 228 -5.45 8.49 -3.82
C SER A 228 -5.84 8.99 -2.43
N TYR A 229 -7.01 8.58 -1.97
CA TYR A 229 -7.55 9.00 -0.67
C TYR A 229 -6.69 8.51 0.50
N ASP A 230 -6.26 7.24 0.50
CA ASP A 230 -5.43 6.68 1.57
C ASP A 230 -4.07 7.40 1.67
N HIS A 231 -3.48 7.74 0.51
CA HIS A 231 -2.24 8.50 0.46
C HIS A 231 -2.42 9.92 1.02
N SER A 232 -3.48 10.63 0.64
CA SER A 232 -3.76 11.96 1.19
C SER A 232 -4.05 11.89 2.70
N TYR A 233 -4.76 10.87 3.15
CA TYR A 233 -5.04 10.63 4.57
C TYR A 233 -3.76 10.46 5.40
N ILE A 234 -2.83 9.58 4.99
CA ILE A 234 -1.59 9.35 5.76
C ILE A 234 -0.69 10.58 5.80
N ILE A 235 -0.62 11.36 4.71
CA ILE A 235 0.14 12.61 4.68
C ILE A 235 -0.47 13.65 5.63
N ASN A 236 -1.80 13.76 5.67
CA ASN A 236 -2.47 14.63 6.64
C ASN A 236 -2.26 14.17 8.07
N LEU A 237 -2.21 12.86 8.32
CA LEU A 237 -1.87 12.32 9.63
C LEU A 237 -0.44 12.70 10.04
N TRP A 238 0.54 12.60 9.14
CA TRP A 238 1.92 13.05 9.41
C TRP A 238 1.99 14.55 9.68
N ASN A 239 1.25 15.37 8.94
CA ASN A 239 1.18 16.81 9.15
C ASN A 239 0.54 17.17 10.50
N LYS A 240 -0.58 16.51 10.85
CA LYS A 240 -1.29 16.71 12.11
C LYS A 240 -0.44 16.33 13.32
N GLU A 241 0.36 15.29 13.19
CA GLU A 241 1.26 14.80 14.22
C GLU A 241 2.71 15.27 13.99
N LYS A 242 2.90 16.46 13.39
CA LYS A 242 4.23 17.02 13.14
C LYS A 242 5.02 17.10 14.44
N GLY A 243 6.21 16.49 14.43
CA GLY A 243 7.08 16.40 15.61
C GLY A 243 6.91 15.12 16.43
N LEU A 244 5.95 14.25 16.12
CA LEU A 244 5.79 12.95 16.79
C LEU A 244 7.08 12.12 16.78
N PHE A 245 7.78 12.10 15.65
CA PHE A 245 9.04 11.35 15.52
C PHE A 245 10.21 11.91 16.35
N LYS A 246 10.11 13.16 16.83
CA LYS A 246 11.08 13.72 17.79
C LYS A 246 10.94 13.11 19.18
N LEU A 247 9.81 12.47 19.47
CA LEU A 247 9.55 11.78 20.73
C LEU A 247 10.09 10.35 20.74
N VAL A 248 10.62 9.85 19.61
CA VAL A 248 11.21 8.50 19.55
C VAL A 248 12.43 8.44 20.47
N PRO A 249 12.43 7.56 21.49
CA PRO A 249 13.56 7.43 22.42
C PRO A 249 14.87 7.06 21.71
N SER A 250 15.99 7.61 22.16
CA SER A 250 17.32 7.35 21.58
C SER A 250 17.74 5.87 21.62
N VAL A 251 17.22 5.10 22.59
CA VAL A 251 17.40 3.64 22.65
C VAL A 251 16.81 2.90 21.45
N LEU A 252 15.90 3.54 20.69
CA LEU A 252 15.33 3.02 19.45
C LEU A 252 15.98 3.60 18.18
N SER A 253 17.14 4.24 18.29
CA SER A 253 17.90 4.84 17.16
C SER A 253 18.01 3.89 15.97
N SER A 254 18.48 2.64 16.17
CA SER A 254 18.59 1.66 15.09
C SER A 254 17.26 1.34 14.40
N ALA A 255 16.16 1.14 15.15
CA ALA A 255 14.85 0.88 14.55
C ALA A 255 14.29 2.11 13.82
N TYR A 256 14.69 3.30 14.25
CA TYR A 256 14.32 4.55 13.61
C TYR A 256 15.13 4.82 12.34
N GLU A 257 16.41 4.46 12.33
CA GLU A 257 17.28 4.49 11.13
C GLU A 257 16.74 3.54 10.06
N ASP A 258 16.39 2.30 10.42
CA ASP A 258 15.74 1.35 9.50
C ASP A 258 14.47 1.94 8.85
N PHE A 259 13.69 2.70 9.64
CA PHE A 259 12.50 3.39 9.16
C PHE A 259 12.81 4.52 8.19
N LEU A 260 13.84 5.32 8.47
CA LEU A 260 14.28 6.38 7.56
C LEU A 260 14.84 5.81 6.25
N ASP A 261 15.55 4.69 6.31
CA ASP A 261 16.09 3.98 5.14
C ASP A 261 14.98 3.34 4.30
N ALA A 262 13.99 2.73 4.94
CA ALA A 262 12.81 2.22 4.23
C ALA A 262 12.01 3.33 3.54
N HIS A 263 11.85 4.49 4.19
CA HIS A 263 11.25 5.67 3.56
C HIS A 263 12.08 6.14 2.36
N LYS A 264 13.41 6.18 2.49
CA LYS A 264 14.34 6.54 1.41
C LYS A 264 14.19 5.58 0.23
N PHE A 265 14.17 4.27 0.47
CA PHE A 265 13.95 3.26 -0.57
C PHE A 265 12.63 3.50 -1.30
N MET A 266 11.52 3.70 -0.58
CA MET A 266 10.21 3.98 -1.19
C MET A 266 10.23 5.25 -2.05
N ALA A 267 10.86 6.33 -1.55
CA ALA A 267 10.99 7.59 -2.29
C ALA A 267 11.82 7.43 -3.58
N LEU A 268 12.91 6.65 -3.51
CA LEU A 268 13.76 6.34 -4.65
C LEU A 268 13.06 5.42 -5.66
N ALA A 269 12.30 4.43 -5.20
CA ALA A 269 11.48 3.56 -6.05
C ALA A 269 10.46 4.39 -6.87
N HIS A 270 9.77 5.33 -6.22
CA HIS A 270 8.86 6.26 -6.90
C HIS A 270 9.59 7.10 -7.95
N LYS A 271 10.74 7.68 -7.59
CA LYS A 271 11.59 8.47 -8.49
C LYS A 271 12.04 7.65 -9.70
N PHE A 272 12.45 6.41 -9.48
CA PHE A 272 12.89 5.49 -10.52
C PHE A 272 11.79 5.20 -11.55
N VAL A 273 10.59 4.86 -11.11
CA VAL A 273 9.45 4.60 -12.01
C VAL A 273 9.12 5.83 -12.85
N CYS A 274 9.12 7.02 -12.24
CA CYS A 274 8.88 8.27 -12.97
C CYS A 274 10.01 8.61 -13.96
N HIS A 275 11.27 8.29 -13.62
CA HIS A 275 12.41 8.50 -14.50
C HIS A 275 12.39 7.54 -15.71
N LYS A 276 12.12 6.25 -15.47
CA LYS A 276 12.02 5.21 -16.52
C LYS A 276 11.06 5.58 -17.65
N TYR A 277 9.95 6.26 -17.31
CA TYR A 277 8.94 6.67 -18.28
C TYR A 277 9.19 8.04 -18.94
N GLY A 278 10.42 8.58 -18.84
CA GLY A 278 10.94 9.55 -19.80
C GLY A 278 10.65 11.03 -19.52
N ARG A 279 10.53 11.46 -18.27
CA ARG A 279 10.26 12.87 -17.92
C ARG A 279 11.50 13.74 -17.76
N ASN A 280 12.46 13.65 -18.68
CA ASN A 280 13.47 14.70 -18.85
C ASN A 280 12.99 15.82 -19.80
N GLN A 281 11.88 15.64 -20.53
CA GLN A 281 11.41 16.59 -21.56
C GLN A 281 9.89 16.89 -21.56
N GLU A 282 9.05 16.04 -20.97
CA GLU A 282 7.60 16.31 -20.82
C GLU A 282 7.20 16.56 -19.35
N GLY A 283 6.50 17.67 -19.08
CA GLY A 283 6.09 18.10 -17.74
C GLY A 283 5.13 17.11 -17.03
N SER A 284 5.01 17.24 -15.71
CA SER A 284 4.06 16.49 -14.86
C SER A 284 2.64 16.47 -15.46
N LEU A 285 1.85 15.40 -15.24
CA LEU A 285 0.41 15.41 -15.57
C LEU A 285 -0.31 16.57 -14.86
N ARG A 286 0.23 17.03 -13.72
CA ARG A 286 -0.26 18.18 -12.96
C ARG A 286 0.36 19.52 -13.36
N GLU A 287 1.60 19.53 -13.82
CA GLU A 287 2.36 20.76 -14.05
C GLU A 287 3.24 20.61 -15.27
N LYS A 288 2.81 21.21 -16.39
CA LYS A 288 3.54 21.15 -17.66
C LYS A 288 4.92 21.83 -17.62
N ARG A 289 5.21 22.65 -16.60
CA ARG A 289 6.40 23.52 -16.52
C ARG A 289 7.51 23.01 -15.59
N VAL A 290 7.24 22.00 -14.77
CA VAL A 290 8.23 21.39 -13.86
C VAL A 290 8.34 19.92 -14.21
N THR A 291 9.56 19.38 -14.23
CA THR A 291 9.72 17.94 -14.46
C THR A 291 9.08 17.18 -13.31
N ALA A 292 8.54 15.98 -13.56
CA ALA A 292 8.02 15.20 -12.43
C ALA A 292 9.12 14.88 -11.41
N LEU A 293 10.39 14.84 -11.84
CA LEU A 293 11.52 14.56 -10.97
C LEU A 293 11.73 15.67 -9.92
N GLU A 294 11.74 16.93 -10.35
CA GLU A 294 11.90 18.09 -9.46
C GLU A 294 10.73 18.23 -8.49
N ASN A 295 9.51 18.00 -8.98
CA ASN A 295 8.31 17.99 -8.15
C ASN A 295 8.34 16.86 -7.11
N LEU A 296 8.77 15.66 -7.51
CA LEU A 296 8.92 14.53 -6.59
C LEU A 296 10.01 14.76 -5.55
N GLU A 297 11.14 15.36 -5.93
CA GLU A 297 12.21 15.72 -5.00
C GLU A 297 11.72 16.71 -3.94
N THR A 298 10.99 17.75 -4.36
CA THR A 298 10.37 18.72 -3.45
C THR A 298 9.38 18.05 -2.49
N ILE A 299 8.52 17.18 -3.02
CA ILE A 299 7.54 16.43 -2.23
C ILE A 299 8.24 15.51 -1.22
N ASN A 300 9.27 14.77 -1.65
CA ASN A 300 10.02 13.84 -0.80
C ASN A 300 10.75 14.58 0.32
N ASN A 301 11.38 15.72 0.01
CA ASN A 301 12.04 16.56 1.01
C ASN A 301 11.05 17.15 2.02
N SER A 302 9.87 17.60 1.54
CA SER A 302 8.80 18.07 2.43
C SER A 302 8.33 16.97 3.38
N ARG A 303 8.13 15.75 2.87
CA ARG A 303 7.72 14.59 3.68
C ARG A 303 8.80 14.17 4.67
N ARG A 304 10.06 14.17 4.24
CA ARG A 304 11.18 13.78 5.09
C ARG A 304 11.32 14.69 6.31
N LYS A 305 11.09 16.00 6.13
CA LYS A 305 11.05 16.98 7.24
C LYS A 305 9.98 16.69 8.31
N LEU A 306 8.94 15.91 7.99
CA LEU A 306 7.91 15.50 8.96
C LEU A 306 8.38 14.33 9.82
N ILE A 307 9.31 13.51 9.31
CA ILE A 307 9.70 12.25 9.93
C ILE A 307 11.09 12.24 10.52
N ILE A 308 11.99 13.17 10.16
CA ILE A 308 13.35 13.29 10.75
C ILE A 308 13.32 13.95 12.14
N ASN A 309 14.25 13.53 13.00
CA ASN A 309 14.38 14.07 14.35
C ASN A 309 15.49 15.15 14.43
N SER A 310 16.37 15.20 13.44
CA SER A 310 17.51 16.13 13.33
C SER A 310 17.80 16.49 11.87
N ASN A 311 18.42 17.65 11.64
CA ASN A 311 18.75 18.13 10.28
C ASN A 311 19.90 17.34 9.64
N ASP A 312 20.75 16.68 10.43
CA ASP A 312 21.89 15.90 9.93
C ASP A 312 21.45 14.61 9.22
N GLN A 313 20.17 14.26 9.33
CA GLN A 313 19.55 13.12 8.66
C GLN A 313 19.04 13.45 7.25
N LEU A 314 19.29 14.64 6.70
CA LEU A 314 18.90 15.02 5.33
C LEU A 314 19.58 14.11 4.28
N LEU A 315 18.93 13.92 3.12
CA LEU A 315 19.44 12.97 2.12
C LEU A 315 20.64 13.60 1.45
N ASP A 316 21.69 12.82 1.23
CA ASP A 316 22.63 13.14 0.17
C ASP A 316 21.90 12.98 -1.18
N SER A 317 21.88 14.05 -1.97
CA SER A 317 21.14 14.13 -3.25
C SER A 317 21.61 13.11 -4.28
N ASP A 318 22.80 12.53 -4.07
CA ASP A 318 23.46 11.63 -5.00
C ASP A 318 23.21 10.14 -4.72
N THR A 319 22.37 9.80 -3.74
CA THR A 319 22.08 8.37 -3.49
C THR A 319 21.25 7.78 -4.63
N LYS A 320 21.87 6.87 -5.40
CA LYS A 320 21.18 6.07 -6.42
C LYS A 320 20.44 4.90 -5.77
N LEU A 321 19.27 4.57 -6.32
CA LEU A 321 18.61 3.31 -6.02
C LEU A 321 19.49 2.18 -6.57
N ILE A 322 20.01 1.33 -5.69
CA ILE A 322 20.60 0.07 -6.13
C ILE A 322 19.41 -0.85 -6.38
N LEU A 323 19.12 -1.08 -7.66
CA LEU A 323 18.12 -2.06 -8.05
C LEU A 323 18.69 -3.43 -7.71
N THR A 324 18.01 -4.12 -6.81
CA THR A 324 18.30 -5.50 -6.50
C THR A 324 17.43 -6.39 -7.39
N ASP A 325 17.68 -7.71 -7.36
CA ASP A 325 16.94 -8.63 -8.20
C ASP A 325 15.46 -8.73 -7.80
N GLU A 326 14.61 -9.23 -8.71
CA GLU A 326 13.17 -9.36 -8.43
C GLU A 326 12.84 -10.23 -7.20
N SER A 327 13.76 -11.12 -6.79
CA SER A 327 13.53 -12.02 -5.65
C SER A 327 13.52 -11.25 -4.32
N GLU A 328 14.30 -10.17 -4.23
CA GLU A 328 14.27 -9.31 -3.04
C GLU A 328 12.97 -8.50 -2.97
N TYR A 329 12.46 -7.98 -4.09
CA TYR A 329 11.18 -7.28 -4.10
C TYR A 329 10.04 -8.21 -3.72
N GLU A 330 10.04 -9.44 -4.22
CA GLU A 330 9.08 -10.46 -3.81
C GLU A 330 9.15 -10.74 -2.29
N LYS A 331 10.36 -10.81 -1.73
CA LYS A 331 10.54 -10.93 -0.28
C LYS A 331 9.95 -9.74 0.46
N TYR A 332 10.15 -8.50 -0.01
CA TYR A 332 9.53 -7.31 0.60
C TYR A 332 8.00 -7.34 0.55
N ILE A 333 7.41 -7.74 -0.58
CA ILE A 333 5.96 -7.91 -0.70
C ILE A 333 5.43 -8.92 0.32
N LYS A 334 6.03 -10.11 0.41
CA LYS A 334 5.63 -11.16 1.35
C LYS A 334 5.76 -10.69 2.81
N ILE A 335 6.87 -10.04 3.15
CA ILE A 335 7.10 -9.45 4.48
C ILE A 335 6.04 -8.39 4.79
N GLY A 336 5.66 -7.55 3.82
CA GLY A 336 4.61 -6.55 3.97
C GLY A 336 3.25 -7.17 4.34
N PHE A 337 2.87 -8.24 3.64
CA PHE A 337 1.62 -8.95 3.92
C PHE A 337 1.59 -9.61 5.31
N VAL A 338 2.67 -10.31 5.69
CA VAL A 338 2.79 -10.90 7.04
C VAL A 338 2.81 -9.80 8.11
N CYS A 339 3.48 -8.69 7.84
CA CYS A 339 3.51 -7.56 8.76
C CYS A 339 2.10 -6.97 8.97
N TYR A 340 1.32 -6.80 7.90
CA TYR A 340 -0.02 -6.24 8.01
C TYR A 340 -0.97 -7.19 8.74
N SER A 341 -0.92 -8.50 8.48
CA SER A 341 -1.75 -9.46 9.21
C SER A 341 -1.47 -9.44 10.72
N GLN A 342 -0.19 -9.37 11.10
CA GLN A 342 0.22 -9.28 12.51
C GLN A 342 -0.21 -7.96 13.17
N LEU A 343 -0.16 -6.84 12.44
CA LEU A 343 -0.66 -5.55 12.93
C LEU A 343 -2.17 -5.58 13.16
N LEU A 344 -2.90 -6.20 12.25
CA LEU A 344 -4.35 -6.33 12.39
C LEU A 344 -4.69 -7.19 13.61
N ILE A 345 -4.04 -8.33 13.82
CA ILE A 345 -4.17 -9.17 15.04
C ILE A 345 -3.97 -8.34 16.31
N LYS A 346 -2.89 -7.55 16.38
CA LYS A 346 -2.58 -6.69 17.53
C LYS A 346 -3.62 -5.60 17.78
N SER A 347 -4.42 -5.25 16.79
CA SER A 347 -5.47 -4.23 16.90
C SER A 347 -6.78 -4.79 17.44
N LEU A 348 -6.85 -6.10 17.70
CA LEU A 348 -8.02 -6.80 18.24
C LEU A 348 -7.91 -7.06 19.76
N THR A 349 -6.72 -6.80 20.32
CA THR A 349 -6.33 -7.01 21.73
C THR A 349 -6.15 -5.67 22.41
#